data_AF-A0A7L3ITY6-F1
#
_entry.id   AF-A0A7L3ITY6-F1
#
_cell.length_a   1.000
_cell.length_b   1.000
_cell.length_c   1.000
_cell.angle_alpha   90.00
_cell.angle_beta   90.00
_cell.angle_gamma   90.00
#
_symmetry.space_group_name_H-M   'P 1'
#
loop_
_entity.id
_entity.type
_entity.pdbx_description
1 polymer ?
#
loop_
_entity_poly.entity_id
_entity_poly.type
_entity_poly.pdbx_seq_one_letter_code
_entity_poly.pdbx_strand_id
1 'polypeptide(L)'
;AADAVVPLKDPLLNLCIDAKHHKSEPGPEGTLHGQCSPWKDNACCTANTSLEAHRDQSNLYSFNWNHCGVMPPKCKRHFIQDTCLYECSPNLGPWIDQVDSSWRRERILHVPLCKEDCEEWWKDCKDSLTCKENWHKGWN
;
A
#
# COMPACT_ATOMS: atom_id res chain seq x y z
N ALA A 1 -45.24 -0.40 -6.99
CA ALA A 1 -43.96 -0.89 -6.45
C ALA A 1 -42.87 -0.27 -7.30
N ALA A 2 -42.09 0.63 -6.74
CA ALA A 2 -40.93 1.20 -7.45
C ALA A 2 -39.81 0.20 -7.31
N ASP A 3 -39.31 -0.32 -8.44
CA ASP A 3 -38.10 -1.11 -8.48
C ASP A 3 -36.98 -0.31 -7.83
N ALA A 4 -36.45 -0.82 -6.72
CA ALA A 4 -35.24 -0.32 -6.13
C ALA A 4 -34.11 -0.61 -7.14
N VAL A 5 -33.71 0.42 -7.88
CA VAL A 5 -32.48 0.39 -8.66
C VAL A 5 -31.35 0.23 -7.65
N VAL A 6 -30.90 -1.01 -7.47
CA VAL A 6 -29.63 -1.30 -6.81
C VAL A 6 -28.59 -0.52 -7.63
N PRO A 7 -27.84 0.41 -7.03
CA PRO A 7 -26.79 1.10 -7.77
C PRO A 7 -25.89 0.00 -8.35
N LEU A 8 -25.61 0.08 -9.66
CA LEU A 8 -24.51 -0.69 -10.24
C LEU A 8 -23.30 -0.44 -9.32
N LYS A 9 -22.82 -1.51 -8.67
CA LYS A 9 -21.60 -1.49 -7.88
C LYS A 9 -20.57 -0.69 -8.68
N ASP A 10 -20.03 0.37 -8.10
CA ASP A 10 -18.93 1.12 -8.72
C ASP A 10 -17.90 0.13 -9.27
N PRO A 11 -17.28 0.40 -10.42
CA PRO A 11 -16.39 -0.55 -11.06
C PRO A 11 -15.27 -0.92 -10.09
N LEU A 12 -15.35 -2.14 -9.51
CA LEU A 12 -14.39 -2.65 -8.51
C LEU A 12 -13.05 -3.06 -9.13
N LEU A 13 -12.94 -2.99 -10.45
CA LEU A 13 -11.78 -3.43 -11.21
C LEU A 13 -11.10 -2.22 -11.84
N ASN A 14 -9.77 -2.24 -11.85
CA ASN A 14 -8.95 -1.21 -12.49
C ASN A 14 -9.29 0.21 -11.98
N LEU A 15 -9.16 0.40 -10.67
CA LEU A 15 -9.44 1.66 -9.99
C LEU A 15 -8.36 1.97 -8.96
N CYS A 16 -8.21 3.24 -8.61
CA CYS A 16 -7.30 3.68 -7.56
C CYS A 16 -8.07 4.07 -6.29
N ILE A 17 -7.52 3.67 -5.14
CA ILE A 17 -8.06 4.02 -3.82
C ILE A 17 -8.00 5.55 -3.65
N ASP A 18 -9.04 6.17 -3.10
CA ASP A 18 -9.03 7.58 -2.73
C ASP A 18 -8.30 7.81 -1.39
N ALA A 19 -6.96 7.73 -1.47
CA ALA A 19 -6.05 7.94 -0.36
C ALA A 19 -4.97 8.99 -0.70
N LYS A 20 -4.00 9.16 0.21
CA LYS A 20 -3.14 10.35 0.28
C LYS A 20 -2.27 10.60 -0.96
N HIS A 21 -1.73 9.55 -1.59
CA HIS A 21 -0.73 9.66 -2.68
C HIS A 21 -1.13 8.94 -3.96
N HIS A 22 -2.36 8.43 -4.01
CA HIS A 22 -2.91 7.75 -5.17
C HIS A 22 -3.30 8.76 -6.24
N LYS A 23 -3.13 8.37 -7.50
CA LYS A 23 -3.74 9.05 -8.65
C LYS A 23 -5.25 8.82 -8.62
N SER A 24 -5.99 9.66 -9.34
CA SER A 24 -7.45 9.49 -9.49
C SER A 24 -7.82 8.23 -10.29
N GLU A 25 -6.98 7.86 -11.27
CA GLU A 25 -7.22 6.72 -12.15
C GLU A 25 -5.91 5.98 -12.45
N PRO A 26 -5.96 4.65 -12.73
CA PRO A 26 -4.80 3.90 -13.15
C PRO A 26 -4.28 4.38 -14.51
N GLY A 27 -2.97 4.25 -14.71
CA GLY A 27 -2.37 4.47 -16.02
C GLY A 27 -0.87 4.17 -16.03
N PRO A 28 -0.25 4.17 -17.22
CA PRO A 28 1.17 3.86 -17.36
C PRO A 28 2.05 4.90 -16.64
N GLU A 29 3.07 4.39 -15.94
CA GLU A 29 4.11 5.11 -15.23
C GLU A 29 5.46 4.46 -15.57
N GLY A 30 6.02 4.77 -16.73
CA GLY A 30 7.21 4.09 -17.28
C GLY A 30 8.50 4.24 -16.45
N THR A 31 8.47 4.99 -15.35
CA THR A 31 9.63 5.37 -14.53
C THR A 31 9.51 4.93 -13.07
N LEU A 32 8.63 3.97 -12.75
CA LEU A 32 8.52 3.45 -11.37
C LEU A 32 9.84 2.84 -10.89
N HIS A 33 10.24 3.23 -9.68
CA HIS A 33 11.53 2.92 -9.10
C HIS A 33 11.57 1.52 -8.47
N GLY A 34 12.67 0.80 -8.71
CA GLY A 34 13.04 -0.43 -7.99
C GLY A 34 11.93 -1.47 -7.94
N GLN A 35 11.50 -1.79 -6.73
CA GLN A 35 10.51 -2.82 -6.45
C GLN A 35 9.10 -2.46 -6.92
N CYS A 36 8.83 -1.19 -7.25
CA CYS A 36 7.53 -0.77 -7.79
C CYS A 36 7.46 -0.88 -9.33
N SER A 37 8.54 -1.25 -10.01
CA SER A 37 8.56 -1.42 -11.48
C SER A 37 7.56 -2.44 -12.05
N PRO A 38 7.07 -3.47 -11.33
CA PRO A 38 6.04 -4.38 -11.86
C PRO A 38 4.74 -3.68 -12.25
N TRP A 39 4.41 -2.52 -11.66
CA TRP A 39 3.19 -1.77 -11.96
C TRP A 39 3.34 -0.74 -13.10
N LYS A 40 4.52 -0.61 -13.72
CA LYS A 40 4.84 0.49 -14.65
C LYS A 40 3.86 0.66 -15.83
N ASP A 41 3.21 -0.41 -16.28
CA ASP A 41 2.32 -0.35 -17.44
C ASP A 41 0.90 0.10 -17.05
N ASN A 42 0.54 -0.05 -15.77
CA ASN A 42 -0.75 0.36 -15.22
C ASN A 42 -0.69 0.49 -13.67
N ALA A 43 -0.47 1.71 -13.18
CA ALA A 43 -0.27 2.00 -11.76
C ALA A 43 -1.20 3.10 -11.24
N CYS A 44 -1.47 3.04 -9.93
CA CYS A 44 -2.12 4.08 -9.14
C CYS A 44 -1.16 5.04 -8.42
N CYS A 45 0.14 4.74 -8.40
CA CYS A 45 1.16 5.59 -7.82
C CYS A 45 1.82 6.47 -8.89
N THR A 46 2.64 7.43 -8.47
CA THR A 46 3.51 8.21 -9.37
C THR A 46 4.96 7.72 -9.28
N ALA A 47 5.81 8.08 -10.24
CA ALA A 47 7.26 7.88 -10.14
C ALA A 47 7.85 8.42 -8.81
N ASN A 48 7.40 9.59 -8.35
CA ASN A 48 7.85 10.16 -7.08
C ASN A 48 7.44 9.30 -5.88
N THR A 49 6.19 8.83 -5.85
CA THR A 49 5.69 7.91 -4.81
C THR A 49 6.56 6.66 -4.75
N SER A 50 6.90 6.07 -5.90
CA SER A 50 7.75 4.87 -5.94
C SER A 50 9.18 5.11 -5.45
N LEU A 51 9.76 6.29 -5.72
CA LEU A 51 11.07 6.67 -5.21
C LEU A 51 11.04 6.86 -3.69
N GLU A 52 10.02 7.55 -3.18
CA GLU A 52 9.83 7.76 -1.74
C GLU A 52 9.57 6.45 -0.99
N ALA A 53 8.90 5.47 -1.58
CA ALA A 53 8.69 4.15 -0.97
C ALA A 53 10.01 3.42 -0.63
N HIS A 54 11.11 3.76 -1.30
CA HIS A 54 12.42 3.15 -1.08
C HIS A 54 13.32 3.91 -0.08
N ARG A 55 12.88 5.06 0.43
CA ARG A 55 13.63 5.87 1.41
C ARG A 55 13.38 5.38 2.83
N ASP A 56 14.43 5.39 3.66
CA ASP A 56 14.39 4.99 5.08
C ASP A 56 13.46 5.88 5.92
N GLN A 57 13.39 7.16 5.57
CA GLN A 57 12.50 8.17 6.13
C GLN A 57 11.70 8.76 4.97
N SER A 58 10.72 7.99 4.50
CA SER A 58 9.88 8.38 3.37
C SER A 58 8.95 9.53 3.73
N ASN A 59 8.80 10.50 2.82
CA ASN A 59 7.81 11.57 2.97
C ASN A 59 6.36 11.09 2.77
N LEU A 60 6.14 9.84 2.36
CA LEU A 60 4.79 9.31 2.20
C LEU A 60 4.01 9.38 3.52
N TYR A 61 4.62 8.87 4.59
CA TYR A 61 4.01 8.75 5.91
C TYR A 61 4.91 9.21 7.05
N SER A 62 6.09 9.77 6.74
CA SER A 62 7.11 10.12 7.74
C SER A 62 7.43 8.95 8.67
N PHE A 63 7.40 7.73 8.12
CA PHE A 63 7.58 6.50 8.89
C PHE A 63 9.06 6.13 8.96
N ASN A 64 9.51 5.71 10.14
CA ASN A 64 10.88 5.23 10.37
C ASN A 64 10.88 3.71 10.51
N TRP A 65 11.40 3.00 9.50
CA TRP A 65 11.58 1.55 9.56
C TRP A 65 12.56 1.11 10.66
N ASN A 66 13.46 2.00 11.07
CA ASN A 66 14.52 1.72 12.04
C ASN A 66 14.16 2.15 13.48
N HIS A 67 12.88 2.14 13.85
CA HIS A 67 12.39 2.64 15.15
C HIS A 67 12.85 1.82 16.38
N CYS A 68 13.40 0.61 16.19
CA CYS A 68 14.00 -0.21 17.24
C CYS A 68 15.44 -0.67 16.91
N GLY A 69 16.13 0.06 16.04
CA GLY A 69 17.43 -0.33 15.49
C GLY A 69 17.37 -0.53 13.98
N VAL A 70 18.51 -0.82 13.37
CA VAL A 70 18.60 -0.96 11.90
C VAL A 70 17.84 -2.20 11.45
N MET A 71 16.83 -2.01 10.60
CA MET A 71 16.07 -3.09 10.00
C MET A 71 16.93 -3.82 8.95
N PRO A 72 17.09 -5.15 9.04
CA PRO A 72 17.77 -5.94 8.03
C PRO A 72 17.20 -5.73 6.61
N PRO A 73 18.03 -5.63 5.55
CA PRO A 73 17.55 -5.41 4.19
C PRO A 73 16.52 -6.45 3.70
N LYS A 74 16.68 -7.72 4.11
CA LYS A 74 15.74 -8.81 3.79
C LYS A 74 14.34 -8.59 4.37
N CYS A 75 14.21 -7.93 5.52
CA CYS A 75 12.92 -7.58 6.11
C CYS A 75 12.36 -6.32 5.46
N LYS A 76 13.21 -5.30 5.29
CA LYS A 76 12.83 -4.01 4.72
C LYS A 76 12.29 -4.14 3.28
N ARG A 77 12.82 -5.07 2.48
CA ARG A 77 12.32 -5.29 1.11
C ARG A 77 10.80 -5.55 1.08
N HIS A 78 10.28 -6.31 2.06
CA HIS A 78 8.87 -6.66 2.15
C HIS A 78 8.00 -5.45 2.47
N PHE A 79 8.44 -4.58 3.39
CA PHE A 79 7.76 -3.31 3.66
C PHE A 79 7.74 -2.36 2.45
N ILE A 80 8.79 -2.39 1.63
CA ILE A 80 8.81 -1.64 0.37
C ILE A 80 7.83 -2.26 -0.64
N GLN A 81 7.77 -3.59 -0.76
CA GLN A 81 6.83 -4.27 -1.64
C GLN A 81 5.38 -4.05 -1.23
N ASP A 82 5.07 -4.13 0.07
CA ASP A 82 3.78 -3.79 0.66
C ASP A 82 3.38 -2.34 0.31
N THR A 83 4.32 -1.39 0.47
CA THR A 83 4.10 0.00 0.07
C THR A 83 3.83 0.12 -1.45
N CYS A 84 4.61 -0.56 -2.30
CA CYS A 84 4.36 -0.54 -3.74
C CYS A 84 3.00 -1.15 -4.09
N LEU A 85 2.60 -2.26 -3.46
CA LEU A 85 1.29 -2.87 -3.67
C LEU A 85 0.16 -1.90 -3.28
N TYR A 86 0.25 -1.32 -2.08
CA TYR A 86 -0.76 -0.39 -1.57
C TYR A 86 -0.89 0.86 -2.42
N GLU A 87 0.24 1.49 -2.78
CA GLU A 87 0.25 2.75 -3.53
C GLU A 87 -0.03 2.56 -5.03
N CYS A 88 0.43 1.46 -5.64
CA CYS A 88 0.46 1.31 -7.09
C CYS A 88 -0.59 0.37 -7.66
N SER A 89 -1.15 -0.57 -6.89
CA SER A 89 -2.02 -1.61 -7.46
C SER A 89 -3.39 -1.07 -7.88
N PRO A 90 -3.78 -1.22 -9.16
CA PRO A 90 -5.13 -0.87 -9.63
C PRO A 90 -6.15 -2.01 -9.41
N ASN A 91 -5.75 -3.09 -8.72
CA ASN A 91 -6.52 -4.32 -8.58
C ASN A 91 -7.05 -4.55 -7.17
N LEU A 92 -6.94 -3.55 -6.28
CA LEU A 92 -7.38 -3.67 -4.89
C LEU A 92 -8.84 -3.27 -4.65
N GLY A 93 -9.54 -2.84 -5.70
CA GLY A 93 -10.92 -2.35 -5.64
C GLY A 93 -11.92 -3.22 -4.86
N PRO A 94 -11.90 -4.57 -4.96
CA PRO A 94 -12.83 -5.42 -4.20
C PRO A 94 -12.69 -5.34 -2.67
N TRP A 95 -11.58 -4.80 -2.17
CA TRP A 95 -11.25 -4.71 -0.74
C TRP A 95 -11.25 -3.28 -0.21
N ILE A 96 -11.71 -2.32 -1.01
CA ILE A 96 -11.83 -0.92 -0.61
C ILE A 96 -12.99 -0.76 0.36
N ASP A 97 -12.72 -0.04 1.44
CA ASP A 97 -13.66 0.31 2.50
C ASP A 97 -13.59 1.82 2.76
N GLN A 98 -14.75 2.44 2.92
CA GLN A 98 -14.85 3.87 3.26
C GLN A 98 -14.39 4.09 4.71
N VAL A 99 -13.66 5.17 4.96
CA VAL A 99 -13.18 5.49 6.30
C VAL A 99 -13.35 6.98 6.59
N ASP A 100 -13.87 7.28 7.79
CA ASP A 100 -13.89 8.64 8.31
C ASP A 100 -12.53 8.96 8.95
N SER A 101 -11.61 9.51 8.14
CA SER A 101 -10.26 9.88 8.58
C SER A 101 -9.81 11.20 7.96
N SER A 102 -9.00 11.96 8.71
CA SER A 102 -8.51 13.28 8.27
C SER A 102 -7.54 13.25 7.09
N TRP A 103 -6.99 12.09 6.72
CA TRP A 103 -5.92 11.99 5.71
C TRP A 103 -6.18 10.98 4.58
N ARG A 104 -7.28 10.21 4.64
CA ARG A 104 -7.71 9.29 3.58
C ARG A 104 -9.23 9.13 3.65
N ARG A 105 -9.86 9.04 2.49
CA ARG A 105 -11.31 8.76 2.38
C ARG A 105 -11.58 7.27 2.29
N GLU A 106 -10.64 6.53 1.73
CA GLU A 106 -10.71 5.09 1.55
C GLU A 106 -9.49 4.37 2.12
N ARG A 107 -9.65 3.08 2.42
CA ARG A 107 -8.58 2.15 2.80
C ARG A 107 -8.87 0.77 2.24
N ILE A 108 -7.89 -0.13 2.31
CA ILE A 108 -8.11 -1.56 2.03
C ILE A 108 -8.30 -2.36 3.33
N LEU A 109 -9.19 -3.34 3.31
CA LEU A 109 -9.40 -4.30 4.39
C LEU A 109 -9.50 -5.72 3.85
N HIS A 110 -8.94 -6.68 4.58
CA HIS A 110 -9.06 -8.12 4.28
C HIS A 110 -8.58 -8.51 2.88
N VAL A 111 -7.55 -7.83 2.36
CA VAL A 111 -6.88 -8.26 1.12
C VAL A 111 -6.32 -9.66 1.34
N PRO A 112 -6.67 -10.65 0.48
CA PRO A 112 -6.26 -12.03 0.61
C PRO A 112 -4.83 -12.17 0.10
N LEU A 113 -3.87 -11.70 0.89
CA LEU A 113 -2.46 -11.90 0.60
C LEU A 113 -2.19 -13.40 0.48
N CYS A 114 -1.42 -13.79 -0.54
CA CYS A 114 -0.99 -15.17 -0.71
C CYS A 114 -0.23 -15.64 0.53
N LYS A 115 -0.39 -16.93 0.83
CA LYS A 115 0.19 -17.53 2.03
C LYS A 115 1.72 -17.39 2.03
N GLU A 116 2.33 -17.66 0.89
CA GLU A 116 3.78 -17.68 0.71
C GLU A 116 4.38 -16.28 0.94
N ASP A 117 3.77 -15.23 0.41
CA ASP A 117 4.18 -13.83 0.63
C ASP A 117 4.15 -13.46 2.12
N CYS A 118 3.09 -13.85 2.83
CA CYS A 118 2.96 -13.60 4.27
C CYS A 118 4.01 -14.36 5.10
N GLU A 119 4.19 -15.65 4.83
CA GLU A 119 5.14 -16.51 5.56
C GLU A 119 6.60 -16.10 5.30
N GLU A 120 6.94 -15.74 4.06
CA GLU A 120 8.28 -15.27 3.70
C GLU A 120 8.59 -13.92 4.35
N TRP A 121 7.64 -12.98 4.33
CA TRP A 121 7.78 -11.71 5.03
C TRP A 121 8.06 -11.93 6.51
N TRP A 122 7.23 -12.73 7.18
CA TRP A 122 7.40 -13.03 8.60
C TRP A 122 8.77 -13.65 8.90
N LYS A 123 9.19 -14.63 8.09
CA LYS A 123 10.48 -15.33 8.25
C LYS A 123 11.67 -14.39 8.08
N ASP A 124 11.64 -13.48 7.12
CA ASP A 124 12.75 -12.56 6.87
C ASP A 124 12.87 -11.46 7.92
N CYS A 125 11.76 -11.14 8.59
CA CYS A 125 11.72 -10.19 9.70
C CYS A 125 12.01 -10.82 11.07
N LYS A 126 12.29 -12.12 11.16
CA LYS A 126 12.54 -12.82 12.45
C LYS A 126 13.68 -12.22 13.30
N ASP A 127 14.66 -11.60 12.65
CA ASP A 127 15.85 -11.00 13.30
C ASP A 127 15.69 -9.47 13.46
N SER A 128 14.56 -8.91 13.04
CA SER A 128 14.21 -7.49 13.19
C SER A 128 13.54 -7.25 14.53
N LEU A 129 13.59 -6.01 15.01
CA LEU A 129 12.95 -5.60 16.26
C LEU A 129 11.84 -4.59 15.99
N THR A 130 10.80 -4.63 16.82
CA THR A 130 9.76 -3.60 16.90
C THR A 130 9.24 -3.47 18.31
N CYS A 131 8.69 -2.30 18.65
CA CYS A 131 8.10 -2.01 19.95
C CYS A 131 6.56 -1.91 19.90
N LYS A 132 5.94 -2.22 18.76
CA LYS A 132 4.49 -2.15 18.57
C LYS A 132 3.98 -3.28 17.67
N GLU A 133 2.80 -3.79 18.00
CA GLU A 133 2.07 -4.73 17.15
C GLU A 133 1.19 -4.01 16.11
N ASN A 134 0.74 -2.79 16.43
CA ASN A 134 -0.03 -1.95 15.52
C ASN A 134 0.79 -0.73 15.09
N TRP A 135 1.19 -0.71 13.82
CA TRP A 135 2.01 0.36 13.24
C TRP A 135 1.19 1.49 12.61
N HIS A 136 -0.15 1.43 12.63
CA HIS A 136 -0.99 2.51 12.10
C HIS A 136 -1.28 3.64 13.11
N LYS A 137 -1.14 3.40 14.42
CA LYS A 137 -1.50 4.38 15.47
C LYS A 137 -0.58 4.29 16.69
N GLY A 138 -0.52 5.39 17.45
CA GLY A 138 0.15 5.43 18.76
C GLY A 138 1.68 5.49 18.68
N TRP A 139 2.22 6.12 17.64
CA TRP A 139 3.60 6.56 17.58
C TRP A 139 3.76 7.89 18.31
N ASN A 140 4.98 8.17 18.79
CA ASN A 140 5.38 9.45 19.38
C ASN A 140 5.98 10.36 18.32
#